data_AF-A0A1F5N3T8-F1
#
_entry.id   AF-A0A1F5N3T8-F1
#
_cell.length_a   1.000
_cell.length_b   1.000
_cell.length_c   1.000
_cell.angle_alpha   90.00
_cell.angle_beta   90.00
_cell.angle_gamma   90.00
#
_symmetry.space_group_name_H-M   'P 1'
#
loop_
_entity.id
_entity.type
_entity.pdbx_description
1 polymer ?
#
loop_
_entity_poly.entity_id
_entity_poly.type
_entity_poly.pdbx_seq_one_letter_code
_entity_poly.pdbx_strand_id
1 'polypeptide(L)'
;MLRLLPVVLVITLVLGGLGYWRFVGSKPSLISSETSSESDSRPIEVPKTLPQAGLEERIKALESLTTKLVVQETGSSDSRVSILEASVTELKARVSTLEKATPAPAASTGQSVVYIPLGSGGGPWKDQSWYSLSEYQVILDPANYPNYSSMQLEANFRLNEAASTGSVRLYNVTDSNAVSSQIDTTSTSFGIKTSSTFKLPSGQKTYTIQVKSDQNAILFVQNARIKVNF
;
A
#
# COMPACT_ATOMS: atom_id res chain seq x y z
N MET A 1 20.99 -32.17 -64.64
CA MET A 1 20.27 -32.08 -63.36
C MET A 1 20.18 -30.60 -62.94
N LEU A 2 19.18 -29.83 -63.38
CA LEU A 2 19.03 -28.42 -62.98
C LEU A 2 17.61 -27.88 -63.28
N ARG A 3 16.57 -28.47 -62.66
CA ARG A 3 15.16 -28.04 -62.87
C ARG A 3 14.31 -27.94 -61.59
N LEU A 4 14.93 -27.98 -60.41
CA LEU A 4 14.20 -27.89 -59.12
C LEU A 4 14.38 -26.53 -58.40
N LEU A 5 15.27 -25.67 -58.87
CA LEU A 5 15.56 -24.37 -58.25
C LEU A 5 14.39 -23.36 -58.26
N PRO A 6 13.55 -23.23 -59.31
CA PRO A 6 12.55 -22.16 -59.33
C PRO A 6 11.34 -22.44 -58.42
N VAL A 7 11.07 -23.70 -58.08
CA VAL A 7 9.90 -24.08 -57.26
C VAL A 7 10.14 -23.81 -55.77
N VAL A 8 11.36 -24.03 -55.28
CA VAL A 8 11.71 -23.78 -53.88
C VAL A 8 11.68 -22.28 -53.55
N LEU A 9 12.10 -21.42 -54.49
CA LEU A 9 12.19 -19.98 -54.28
C LEU A 9 10.80 -19.31 -54.17
N VAL A 10 9.81 -19.80 -54.91
CA VAL A 10 8.43 -19.30 -54.85
C VAL A 10 7.75 -19.66 -53.52
N ILE A 11 8.00 -20.86 -52.98
CA ILE A 11 7.43 -21.30 -51.70
C ILE A 11 7.99 -20.46 -50.53
N THR A 12 9.29 -20.15 -50.54
CA THR A 12 9.90 -19.29 -49.51
C THR A 12 9.39 -17.85 -49.54
N LEU A 13 9.04 -17.32 -50.71
CA LEU A 13 8.58 -15.93 -50.86
C LEU A 13 7.13 -15.76 -50.36
N VAL A 14 6.28 -16.77 -50.57
CA VAL A 14 4.88 -16.76 -50.06
C VAL A 14 4.84 -16.93 -48.54
N LEU A 15 5.69 -17.80 -47.97
CA LEU A 15 5.79 -17.97 -46.51
C LEU A 15 6.42 -16.76 -45.81
N GLY A 16 7.41 -16.10 -46.43
CA GLY A 16 7.99 -14.86 -45.91
C GLY A 16 7.02 -13.67 -45.96
N GLY A 17 6.18 -13.58 -47.01
CA GLY A 17 5.20 -12.50 -47.17
C GLY A 17 4.03 -12.56 -46.18
N LEU A 18 3.54 -13.76 -45.82
CA LEU A 18 2.44 -13.91 -44.86
C LEU A 18 2.86 -13.64 -43.40
N GLY A 19 4.14 -13.82 -43.06
CA GLY A 19 4.66 -13.54 -41.71
C GLY A 19 4.73 -12.04 -41.36
N TYR A 20 4.96 -11.19 -42.36
CA TYR A 20 5.22 -9.76 -42.13
C TYR A 20 3.96 -8.95 -41.79
N TRP A 21 2.79 -9.36 -42.28
CA TRP A 21 1.52 -8.68 -41.99
C TRP A 21 0.97 -8.95 -40.58
N ARG A 22 1.42 -10.01 -39.90
CA ARG A 22 0.95 -10.36 -38.54
C ARG A 22 1.69 -9.63 -37.42
N PHE A 23 2.79 -8.92 -37.70
CA PHE A 23 3.68 -8.39 -36.64
C PHE A 23 3.92 -6.87 -36.64
N VAL A 24 3.50 -6.13 -37.67
CA VAL A 24 3.77 -4.67 -37.77
C VAL A 24 2.51 -3.80 -37.61
N GLY A 25 1.33 -4.38 -37.47
CA GLY A 25 0.05 -3.68 -37.62
C GLY A 25 -0.68 -3.20 -36.36
N SER A 26 -0.11 -3.15 -35.15
CA SER A 26 -0.91 -2.74 -33.97
C SER A 26 -0.11 -2.16 -32.80
N LYS A 27 0.07 -0.83 -32.75
CA LYS A 27 -0.09 0.08 -31.58
C LYS A 27 -0.07 1.54 -32.11
N PRO A 28 -0.58 2.54 -31.36
CA PRO A 28 -1.73 2.60 -30.45
C PRO A 28 -2.66 3.79 -30.82
N SER A 29 -3.93 3.80 -30.40
CA SER A 29 -4.73 5.04 -30.41
C SER A 29 -5.25 5.36 -29.01
N LEU A 30 -4.71 6.45 -28.47
CA LEU A 30 -5.29 7.27 -27.42
C LEU A 30 -6.48 8.01 -28.02
N ILE A 31 -7.69 7.85 -27.46
CA ILE A 31 -8.80 8.78 -27.65
C ILE A 31 -9.49 8.97 -26.29
N SER A 32 -9.18 10.12 -25.71
CA SER A 32 -10.03 10.91 -24.82
C SER A 32 -11.18 11.55 -25.60
N SER A 33 -12.38 11.62 -25.00
CA SER A 33 -13.29 12.79 -24.98
C SER A 33 -14.59 12.45 -24.23
N GLU A 34 -14.81 13.18 -23.12
CA GLU A 34 -16.01 13.97 -22.73
C GLU A 34 -17.32 13.76 -23.53
N THR A 35 -18.56 13.91 -23.04
CA THR A 35 -19.20 14.35 -21.78
C THR A 35 -20.73 14.22 -22.02
N SER A 36 -21.54 13.82 -21.03
CA SER A 36 -22.83 14.48 -20.68
C SER A 36 -23.55 13.80 -19.48
N SER A 37 -23.75 14.64 -18.45
CA SER A 37 -24.88 14.83 -17.51
C SER A 37 -26.15 13.97 -17.71
N GLU A 38 -26.99 13.61 -16.73
CA GLU A 38 -27.26 14.08 -15.36
C GLU A 38 -28.42 13.21 -14.78
N SER A 39 -28.33 12.77 -13.51
CA SER A 39 -29.46 12.67 -12.57
C SER A 39 -28.99 12.23 -11.18
N ASP A 40 -28.89 13.23 -10.31
CA ASP A 40 -29.43 13.37 -8.96
C ASP A 40 -29.56 12.16 -7.98
N SER A 41 -29.40 12.52 -6.70
CA SER A 41 -29.72 11.78 -5.46
C SER A 41 -28.64 10.86 -4.84
N ARG A 42 -27.76 11.44 -4.02
CA ARG A 42 -27.18 10.78 -2.82
C ARG A 42 -28.04 11.15 -1.59
N PRO A 43 -28.03 10.38 -0.48
CA PRO A 43 -27.00 10.67 0.53
C PRO A 43 -26.61 9.49 1.47
N ILE A 44 -25.57 9.75 2.29
CA ILE A 44 -25.17 9.07 3.57
C ILE A 44 -24.18 7.90 3.34
N GLU A 45 -22.96 7.84 3.92
CA GLU A 45 -22.61 7.88 5.35
C GLU A 45 -21.28 8.62 5.65
N VAL A 46 -21.32 9.48 6.68
CA VAL A 46 -20.15 10.08 7.34
C VAL A 46 -19.94 9.34 8.67
N PRO A 47 -18.73 8.85 9.00
CA PRO A 47 -18.46 8.26 10.31
C PRO A 47 -18.67 9.26 11.46
N LYS A 48 -19.55 8.87 12.38
CA LYS A 48 -19.84 9.53 13.68
C LYS A 48 -18.66 9.36 14.64
N THR A 49 -18.12 10.46 15.15
CA THR A 49 -17.80 10.65 16.58
C THR A 49 -17.54 12.14 16.84
N LEU A 50 -18.60 12.87 17.17
CA LEU A 50 -18.52 14.11 17.94
C LEU A 50 -19.18 13.82 19.30
N PRO A 51 -18.63 14.29 20.43
CA PRO A 51 -19.25 14.11 21.72
C PRO A 51 -20.62 14.79 21.71
N GLN A 52 -21.66 13.96 21.78
CA GLN A 52 -23.05 14.35 21.86
C GLN A 52 -23.28 14.85 23.29
N ALA A 53 -22.98 16.12 23.55
CA ALA A 53 -23.49 16.81 24.73
C ALA A 53 -25.02 16.63 24.73
N GLY A 54 -25.53 15.99 25.78
CA GLY A 54 -26.91 15.52 25.88
C GLY A 54 -27.90 16.65 25.61
N LEU A 55 -29.05 16.31 25.01
CA LEU A 55 -30.11 17.28 24.75
C LEU A 55 -30.53 17.98 26.05
N GLU A 56 -30.41 17.29 27.19
CA GLU A 56 -30.68 17.82 28.52
C GLU A 56 -29.72 18.96 28.91
N GLU A 57 -28.45 18.88 28.53
CA GLU A 57 -27.44 19.90 28.84
C GLU A 57 -27.66 21.17 28.00
N ARG A 58 -28.14 20.99 26.76
CA ARG A 58 -28.53 22.09 25.86
C ARG A 58 -29.82 22.77 26.32
N ILE A 59 -30.80 21.99 26.80
CA ILE A 59 -32.05 22.53 27.37
C ILE A 59 -31.75 23.30 28.66
N LYS A 60 -30.90 22.76 29.54
CA LYS A 60 -30.46 23.45 30.77
C LYS A 60 -29.68 24.73 30.46
N ALA A 61 -28.87 24.74 29.39
CA ALA A 61 -28.20 25.94 28.92
C ALA A 61 -29.20 26.99 28.39
N LEU A 62 -30.22 26.58 27.63
CA LEU A 62 -31.27 27.47 27.13
C LEU A 62 -32.13 28.06 28.25
N GLU A 63 -32.55 27.26 29.23
CA GLU A 63 -33.29 27.74 30.41
C GLU A 63 -32.46 28.74 31.22
N SER A 64 -31.16 28.47 31.41
CA SER A 64 -30.26 29.42 32.07
C SER A 64 -30.13 30.75 31.32
N LEU A 65 -30.21 30.70 29.98
CA LEU A 65 -30.13 31.87 29.11
C LEU A 65 -31.43 32.67 29.15
N THR A 66 -32.59 31.99 29.16
CA THR A 66 -33.91 32.62 29.33
C THR A 66 -34.07 33.25 30.71
N THR A 67 -33.60 32.60 31.79
CA THR A 67 -33.58 33.21 33.13
C THR A 67 -32.64 34.43 33.20
N LYS A 68 -31.50 34.42 32.48
CA LYS A 68 -30.60 35.58 32.39
C LYS A 68 -31.21 36.74 31.60
N LEU A 69 -31.97 36.46 30.54
CA LEU A 69 -32.65 37.48 29.73
C LEU A 69 -33.89 38.08 30.42
N VAL A 70 -34.61 37.32 31.25
CA VAL A 70 -35.75 37.87 32.03
C VAL A 70 -35.28 38.81 33.15
N VAL A 71 -34.02 38.73 33.58
CA VAL A 71 -33.41 39.69 34.53
C VAL A 71 -32.84 40.93 33.81
N GLN A 72 -32.88 40.97 32.46
CA GLN A 72 -32.23 41.99 31.64
C GLN A 72 -33.07 43.27 31.40
N GLU A 73 -34.05 43.58 32.26
CA GLU A 73 -34.79 44.86 32.20
C GLU A 73 -34.84 45.68 33.50
N THR A 74 -34.13 45.33 34.57
CA THR A 74 -34.11 46.19 35.80
C THR A 74 -32.75 46.41 36.47
N GLY A 75 -31.64 45.97 35.86
CA GLY A 75 -30.30 46.22 36.38
C GLY A 75 -29.65 47.49 35.81
N SER A 76 -29.27 48.43 36.69
CA SER A 76 -28.41 49.60 36.38
C SER A 76 -27.19 49.18 35.56
N SER A 77 -26.74 50.05 34.64
CA SER A 77 -25.56 49.83 33.78
C SER A 77 -24.34 49.27 34.54
N ASP A 78 -24.14 49.66 35.80
CA ASP A 78 -23.06 49.19 36.66
C ASP A 78 -23.11 47.69 36.94
N SER A 79 -24.30 47.12 37.10
CA SER A 79 -24.48 45.68 37.32
C SER A 79 -24.11 44.86 36.08
N ARG A 80 -24.36 45.40 34.88
CA ARG A 80 -23.99 44.76 33.61
C ARG A 80 -22.48 44.80 33.42
N VAL A 81 -21.85 45.94 33.72
CA VAL A 81 -20.38 46.10 33.65
C VAL A 81 -19.69 45.13 34.59
N SER A 82 -20.15 45.00 35.83
CA SER A 82 -19.57 44.05 36.80
C SER A 82 -19.68 42.59 36.35
N ILE A 83 -20.82 42.19 35.76
CA ILE A 83 -21.00 40.83 35.21
C ILE A 83 -20.08 40.58 34.01
N LEU A 84 -19.89 41.60 33.16
CA LEU A 84 -18.97 41.53 32.02
C LEU A 84 -17.52 41.40 32.48
N GLU A 85 -17.08 42.18 33.46
CA GLU A 85 -15.71 42.11 34.01
C GLU A 85 -15.41 40.75 34.65
N ALA A 86 -16.37 40.19 35.39
CA ALA A 86 -16.25 38.84 35.94
C ALA A 86 -16.13 37.78 34.84
N SER A 87 -16.94 37.91 33.78
CA SER A 87 -16.91 36.98 32.64
C SER A 87 -15.60 37.07 31.85
N VAL A 88 -15.05 38.27 31.66
CA VAL A 88 -13.76 38.48 30.99
C VAL A 88 -12.62 37.88 31.81
N THR A 89 -12.66 38.02 33.14
CA THR A 89 -11.65 37.44 34.04
C THR A 89 -11.69 35.91 34.00
N GLU A 90 -12.89 35.32 33.99
CA GLU A 90 -13.07 33.87 33.88
C GLU A 90 -12.62 33.34 32.51
N LEU A 91 -12.96 34.02 31.41
CA LEU A 91 -12.48 33.64 30.07
C LEU A 91 -10.96 33.70 29.98
N LYS A 92 -10.35 34.75 30.53
CA LYS A 92 -8.89 34.90 30.55
C LYS A 92 -8.21 33.78 31.33
N ALA A 93 -8.80 33.37 32.46
CA ALA A 93 -8.31 32.21 33.22
C ALA A 93 -8.43 30.91 32.41
N ARG A 94 -9.56 30.68 31.74
CA ARG A 94 -9.78 29.49 30.90
C ARG A 94 -8.84 29.43 29.68
N VAL A 95 -8.60 30.56 29.03
CA VAL A 95 -7.63 30.66 27.91
C VAL A 95 -6.21 30.36 28.40
N SER A 96 -5.80 30.93 29.53
CA SER A 96 -4.50 30.65 30.14
C SER A 96 -4.31 29.16 30.49
N THR A 97 -5.37 28.47 30.93
CA THR A 97 -5.33 27.01 31.16
C THR A 97 -5.29 26.18 29.88
N LEU A 98 -5.92 26.65 28.79
CA LEU A 98 -5.94 25.96 27.50
C LEU A 98 -4.61 26.12 26.73
N GLU A 99 -3.98 27.28 26.81
CA GLU A 99 -2.64 27.52 26.25
C GLU A 99 -1.57 26.62 26.90
N LYS A 100 -1.71 26.35 28.21
CA LYS A 100 -0.79 25.50 28.97
C LYS A 100 -1.04 23.99 28.79
N ALA A 101 -2.20 23.60 28.24
CA ALA A 101 -2.62 22.21 28.08
C ALA A 101 -2.45 21.67 26.66
N THR A 102 -1.80 22.39 25.75
CA THR A 102 -1.48 21.85 24.42
C THR A 102 -0.29 20.89 24.58
N PRO A 103 -0.47 19.56 24.42
CA PRO A 103 0.68 18.67 24.32
C PRO A 103 1.45 19.11 23.07
N ALA A 104 2.76 19.30 23.21
CA ALA A 104 3.62 19.43 22.04
C ALA A 104 3.27 18.29 21.06
N PRO A 105 3.09 18.57 19.76
CA PRO A 105 2.93 17.50 18.78
C PRO A 105 4.08 16.54 18.99
N ALA A 106 3.78 15.28 19.32
CA ALA A 106 4.80 14.24 19.32
C ALA A 106 5.46 14.33 17.95
N ALA A 107 6.76 14.66 17.94
CA ALA A 107 7.51 14.68 16.71
C ALA A 107 7.46 13.26 16.14
N SER A 108 6.60 13.05 15.14
CA SER A 108 6.60 11.85 14.33
C SER A 108 7.89 11.85 13.54
N THR A 109 8.96 11.34 14.15
CA THR A 109 10.21 11.00 13.47
C THR A 109 10.08 9.71 12.66
N GLY A 110 8.86 9.35 12.24
CA GLY A 110 8.57 8.12 11.52
C GLY A 110 9.37 8.07 10.23
N GLN A 111 10.44 7.28 10.23
CA GLN A 111 11.21 6.98 9.02
C GLN A 111 10.26 6.39 7.97
N SER A 112 10.39 6.84 6.73
CA SER A 112 9.58 6.34 5.63
C SER A 112 9.95 4.89 5.30
N VAL A 113 8.96 4.14 4.80
CA VAL A 113 9.16 2.76 4.33
C VAL A 113 10.25 2.74 3.26
N VAL A 114 11.20 1.79 3.40
CA VAL A 114 12.27 1.57 2.41
C VAL A 114 12.01 0.26 1.66
N TYR A 115 12.29 0.25 0.36
CA TYR A 115 12.22 -0.96 -0.47
C TYR A 115 13.61 -1.36 -0.95
N ILE A 116 13.97 -2.61 -0.69
CA ILE A 116 15.25 -3.19 -1.09
C ILE A 116 14.96 -4.16 -2.24
N PRO A 117 15.40 -3.88 -3.48
CA PRO A 117 15.20 -4.79 -4.60
C PRO A 117 16.03 -6.06 -4.38
N LEU A 118 15.39 -7.23 -4.57
CA LEU A 118 16.10 -8.51 -4.60
C LEU A 118 16.55 -8.85 -6.01
N GLY A 119 15.78 -8.45 -7.02
CA GLY A 119 16.12 -8.66 -8.42
C GLY A 119 14.88 -8.79 -9.31
N SER A 120 15.17 -9.12 -10.56
CA SER A 120 14.20 -9.39 -11.62
C SER A 120 14.84 -10.34 -12.62
N GLY A 121 14.18 -11.47 -12.91
CA GLY A 121 14.71 -12.50 -13.81
C GLY A 121 13.65 -13.08 -14.75
N GLY A 122 12.39 -13.11 -14.33
CA GLY A 122 11.38 -13.92 -15.02
C GLY A 122 11.50 -15.40 -14.65
N GLY A 123 10.47 -16.18 -14.98
CA GLY A 123 10.54 -17.66 -15.00
C GLY A 123 10.96 -18.17 -16.39
N PRO A 124 10.79 -19.46 -16.72
CA PRO A 124 9.87 -20.42 -16.09
C PRO A 124 10.53 -21.37 -15.07
N TRP A 125 10.05 -21.39 -13.82
CA TRP A 125 10.48 -22.33 -12.77
C TRP A 125 9.41 -23.39 -12.52
N LYS A 126 9.79 -24.64 -12.26
CA LYS A 126 8.83 -25.77 -12.14
C LYS A 126 9.16 -26.73 -10.99
N ASP A 127 10.05 -26.32 -10.10
CA ASP A 127 10.61 -27.15 -9.06
C ASP A 127 9.57 -27.47 -7.98
N GLN A 128 9.39 -28.76 -7.68
CA GLN A 128 8.51 -29.21 -6.59
C GLN A 128 9.17 -29.09 -5.21
N SER A 129 10.50 -29.01 -5.19
CA SER A 129 11.28 -28.68 -4.00
C SER A 129 11.74 -27.23 -4.05
N TRP A 130 12.10 -26.66 -2.90
CA TRP A 130 12.61 -25.30 -2.84
C TRP A 130 13.88 -25.15 -3.67
N TYR A 131 13.82 -24.26 -4.67
CA TYR A 131 14.92 -23.92 -5.55
C TYR A 131 15.31 -22.45 -5.37
N SER A 132 16.60 -22.18 -5.18
CA SER A 132 17.14 -20.83 -4.95
C SER A 132 17.42 -20.12 -6.28
N LEU A 133 16.97 -18.87 -6.39
CA LEU A 133 17.14 -18.07 -7.61
C LEU A 133 18.29 -17.08 -7.48
N SER A 134 19.46 -17.43 -8.05
CA SER A 134 20.68 -16.61 -7.95
C SER A 134 20.56 -15.18 -8.49
N GLU A 135 19.63 -14.96 -9.42
CA GLU A 135 19.33 -13.65 -10.00
C GLU A 135 18.49 -12.73 -9.10
N TYR A 136 18.06 -13.23 -7.93
CA TYR A 136 17.32 -12.50 -6.90
C TYR A 136 18.11 -12.40 -5.58
N GLN A 137 19.42 -12.13 -5.68
CA GLN A 137 20.32 -12.11 -4.54
C GLN A 137 20.68 -10.69 -4.09
N VAL A 138 20.74 -10.49 -2.77
CA VAL A 138 21.19 -9.24 -2.15
C VAL A 138 22.03 -9.52 -0.91
N ILE A 139 22.98 -8.63 -0.61
CA ILE A 139 23.69 -8.61 0.66
C ILE A 139 23.03 -7.57 1.55
N LEU A 140 22.61 -7.97 2.75
CA LEU A 140 21.91 -7.11 3.70
C LEU A 140 22.50 -7.20 5.09
N ASP A 141 22.62 -6.03 5.72
CA ASP A 141 22.88 -5.91 7.15
C ASP A 141 21.73 -5.11 7.80
N PRO A 142 20.97 -5.69 8.74
CA PRO A 142 19.92 -4.96 9.45
C PRO A 142 20.41 -3.71 10.20
N ALA A 143 21.70 -3.63 10.52
CA ALA A 143 22.30 -2.43 11.14
C ALA A 143 22.19 -1.18 10.24
N ASN A 144 22.05 -1.36 8.92
CA ASN A 144 21.87 -0.26 7.96
C ASN A 144 20.45 0.35 8.01
N TYR A 145 19.52 -0.29 8.73
CA TYR A 145 18.14 0.17 8.89
C TYR A 145 17.84 0.35 10.39
N PRO A 146 18.47 1.33 11.06
CA PRO A 146 18.29 1.52 12.49
C PRO A 146 16.81 1.75 12.82
N ASN A 147 16.34 1.16 13.91
CA ASN A 147 14.96 1.28 14.41
C ASN A 147 13.86 0.68 13.52
N TYR A 148 14.20 -0.17 12.52
CA TYR A 148 13.16 -0.87 11.78
C TYR A 148 12.30 -1.76 12.72
N SER A 149 10.98 -1.63 12.64
CA SER A 149 10.04 -2.44 13.40
C SER A 149 9.89 -3.83 12.82
N SER A 150 9.83 -3.94 11.49
CA SER A 150 9.66 -5.22 10.79
C SER A 150 10.02 -5.13 9.30
N MET A 151 10.17 -6.29 8.66
CA MET A 151 10.32 -6.42 7.20
C MET A 151 9.24 -7.34 6.62
N GLN A 152 8.94 -7.18 5.34
CA GLN A 152 8.06 -8.06 4.58
C GLN A 152 8.67 -8.35 3.21
N LEU A 153 8.47 -9.56 2.70
CA LEU A 153 8.81 -9.92 1.33
C LEU A 153 7.64 -9.53 0.44
N GLU A 154 7.90 -8.78 -0.61
CA GLU A 154 6.96 -8.54 -1.70
C GLU A 154 7.50 -9.19 -2.97
N ALA A 155 6.67 -10.00 -3.63
CA ALA A 155 7.00 -10.53 -4.95
C ALA A 155 5.82 -10.39 -5.90
N ASN A 156 6.11 -10.01 -7.14
CA ASN A 156 5.15 -10.04 -8.23
C ASN A 156 5.36 -11.32 -9.03
N PHE A 157 4.43 -12.27 -8.90
CA PHE A 157 4.59 -13.59 -9.52
C PHE A 157 3.25 -14.21 -9.88
N ARG A 158 3.30 -15.19 -10.77
CA ARG A 158 2.13 -15.93 -11.27
C ARG A 158 2.48 -17.38 -11.61
N LEU A 159 1.45 -18.17 -11.81
CA LEU A 159 1.53 -19.48 -12.45
C LEU A 159 1.18 -19.39 -13.95
N ASN A 160 1.57 -20.41 -14.70
CA ASN A 160 1.11 -20.64 -16.07
C ASN A 160 -0.35 -21.13 -16.09
N GLU A 161 -0.71 -21.98 -15.14
CA GLU A 161 -1.96 -22.75 -15.14
C GLU A 161 -2.69 -22.56 -13.81
N ALA A 162 -4.02 -22.68 -13.85
CA ALA A 162 -4.86 -22.65 -12.67
C ALA A 162 -4.80 -23.99 -11.90
N ALA A 163 -5.38 -24.03 -10.69
CA ALA A 163 -5.49 -25.22 -9.84
C ALA A 163 -4.17 -25.80 -9.28
N SER A 164 -3.08 -25.03 -9.30
CA SER A 164 -1.84 -25.32 -8.59
C SER A 164 -1.47 -24.18 -7.65
N THR A 165 -0.54 -24.44 -6.72
CA THR A 165 0.02 -23.43 -5.82
C THR A 165 1.48 -23.19 -6.15
N GLY A 166 1.83 -21.92 -6.31
CA GLY A 166 3.20 -21.45 -6.38
C GLY A 166 3.57 -20.75 -5.08
N SER A 167 4.76 -21.04 -4.55
CA SER A 167 5.27 -20.44 -3.32
C SER A 167 6.59 -19.73 -3.58
N VAL A 168 6.77 -18.58 -2.95
CA VAL A 168 8.03 -17.84 -2.89
C VAL A 168 8.37 -17.57 -1.43
N ARG A 169 9.64 -17.66 -1.03
CA ARG A 169 10.09 -17.25 0.31
C ARG A 169 11.49 -16.65 0.24
N LEU A 170 11.88 -15.90 1.27
CA LEU A 170 13.25 -15.44 1.44
C LEU A 170 14.08 -16.54 2.12
N TYR A 171 15.31 -16.72 1.65
CA TYR A 171 16.27 -17.70 2.16
C TYR A 171 17.58 -17.00 2.46
N ASN A 172 18.12 -17.25 3.64
CA ASN A 172 19.42 -16.77 4.07
C ASN A 172 20.48 -17.77 3.61
N VAL A 173 21.24 -17.39 2.59
CA VAL A 173 22.28 -18.23 1.99
C VAL A 173 23.46 -18.39 2.95
N THR A 174 23.80 -17.34 3.71
CA THR A 174 24.92 -17.35 4.67
C THR A 174 24.72 -18.39 5.77
N ASP A 175 23.53 -18.45 6.37
CA ASP A 175 23.24 -19.37 7.47
C ASP A 175 22.47 -20.62 7.03
N SER A 176 22.20 -20.77 5.72
CA SER A 176 21.50 -21.89 5.12
C SER A 176 20.10 -22.17 5.68
N ASN A 177 19.36 -21.14 6.07
CA ASN A 177 18.02 -21.28 6.66
C ASN A 177 16.95 -20.42 5.97
N ALA A 178 15.70 -20.89 6.02
CA ALA A 178 14.56 -20.14 5.52
C ALA A 178 14.15 -19.03 6.49
N VAL A 179 13.73 -17.88 5.96
CA VAL A 179 13.08 -16.82 6.71
C VAL A 179 11.57 -17.06 6.68
N SER A 180 10.86 -16.71 7.75
CA SER A 180 9.40 -16.80 7.86
C SER A 180 8.68 -15.76 6.99
N SER A 181 8.84 -15.88 5.67
CA SER A 181 8.42 -14.90 4.66
C SER A 181 7.73 -15.52 3.45
N GLN A 182 7.24 -16.76 3.60
CA GLN A 182 6.56 -17.45 2.52
C GLN A 182 5.30 -16.68 2.06
N ILE A 183 5.11 -16.62 0.76
CA ILE A 183 3.93 -16.11 0.07
C ILE A 183 3.50 -17.12 -0.98
N ASP A 184 2.19 -17.33 -1.09
CA ASP A 184 1.60 -18.29 -2.00
C ASP A 184 0.70 -17.61 -3.03
N THR A 185 0.57 -18.21 -4.21
CA THR A 185 -0.37 -17.79 -5.25
C THR A 185 -0.96 -18.99 -5.96
N THR A 186 -2.22 -18.87 -6.35
CA THR A 186 -2.89 -19.75 -7.31
C THR A 186 -3.26 -19.00 -8.60
N SER A 187 -2.83 -17.73 -8.70
CA SER A 187 -3.17 -16.82 -9.80
C SER A 187 -2.35 -17.12 -11.05
N THR A 188 -3.02 -17.10 -12.20
CA THR A 188 -2.40 -17.13 -13.53
C THR A 188 -2.03 -15.75 -14.07
N SER A 189 -2.40 -14.69 -13.34
CA SER A 189 -2.05 -13.30 -13.62
C SER A 189 -1.00 -12.78 -12.63
N PHE A 190 -0.08 -11.94 -13.12
CA PHE A 190 0.89 -11.25 -12.27
C PHE A 190 0.18 -10.36 -11.24
N GLY A 191 0.63 -10.43 -10.00
CA GLY A 191 0.18 -9.57 -8.92
C GLY A 191 1.18 -9.57 -7.78
N ILE A 192 1.31 -8.43 -7.10
CA ILE A 192 2.15 -8.33 -5.90
C ILE A 192 1.47 -9.08 -4.76
N LYS A 193 2.21 -10.01 -4.15
CA LYS A 193 1.87 -10.64 -2.87
C LYS A 193 2.88 -10.20 -1.83
N THR A 194 2.41 -10.05 -0.59
CA THR A 194 3.21 -9.59 0.54
C THR A 194 3.18 -10.63 1.65
N SER A 195 4.32 -10.92 2.25
CA SER A 195 4.43 -11.89 3.36
C SER A 195 3.92 -11.32 4.68
N SER A 196 3.79 -12.20 5.68
CA SER A 196 3.84 -11.81 7.09
C SER A 196 5.10 -11.03 7.41
N THR A 197 5.07 -10.27 8.51
CA THR A 197 6.24 -9.54 9.00
C THR A 197 7.29 -10.50 9.58
N PHE A 198 8.56 -10.15 9.40
CA PHE A 198 9.70 -10.85 9.98
C PHE A 198 10.81 -9.88 10.40
N LYS A 199 11.78 -10.38 11.16
CA LYS A 199 13.06 -9.71 11.41
C LYS A 199 14.19 -10.55 10.86
N LEU A 200 15.24 -9.87 10.39
CA LEU A 200 16.45 -10.52 9.94
C LEU A 200 17.45 -10.64 11.10
N PRO A 201 18.21 -11.73 11.18
CA PRO A 201 19.31 -11.85 12.15
C PRO A 201 20.37 -10.78 11.89
N SER A 202 21.05 -10.36 12.95
CA SER A 202 22.09 -9.32 12.89
C SER A 202 23.29 -9.71 12.01
N GLY A 203 23.97 -8.69 11.51
CA GLY A 203 25.18 -8.82 10.71
C GLY A 203 24.90 -8.90 9.21
N GLN A 204 25.94 -8.68 8.42
CA GLN A 204 25.89 -8.75 6.97
C GLN A 204 25.71 -10.21 6.50
N LYS A 205 24.64 -10.46 5.76
CA LYS A 205 24.29 -11.79 5.22
C LYS A 205 23.77 -11.69 3.79
N THR A 206 23.91 -12.78 3.05
CA THR A 206 23.43 -12.92 1.69
C THR A 206 22.04 -13.56 1.70
N TYR A 207 21.07 -12.91 1.08
CA TYR A 207 19.71 -13.41 0.95
C TYR A 207 19.36 -13.61 -0.51
N THR A 208 18.54 -14.63 -0.77
CA THR A 208 17.96 -14.94 -2.08
C THR A 208 16.49 -15.26 -1.91
N ILE A 209 15.69 -15.22 -2.98
CA ILE A 209 14.39 -15.90 -2.95
C ILE A 209 14.55 -17.37 -3.32
N GLN A 210 13.71 -18.19 -2.71
CA GLN A 210 13.44 -19.56 -3.12
C GLN A 210 12.03 -19.67 -3.66
N VAL A 211 11.87 -20.51 -4.66
CA VAL A 211 10.58 -20.81 -5.29
C VAL A 211 10.30 -22.30 -5.21
N LYS A 212 9.01 -22.63 -5.18
CA LYS A 212 8.52 -23.98 -5.48
C LYS A 212 7.12 -23.91 -6.06
N SER A 213 6.69 -24.98 -6.70
CA SER A 213 5.36 -25.10 -7.28
C SER A 213 4.88 -26.55 -7.18
N ASP A 214 3.60 -26.73 -6.89
CA ASP A 214 2.99 -28.05 -6.85
C ASP A 214 2.64 -28.53 -8.29
N GLN A 215 2.44 -29.84 -8.46
CA GLN A 215 1.88 -30.44 -9.69
C GLN A 215 2.62 -30.10 -11.00
N ASN A 216 3.92 -29.78 -10.93
CA ASN A 216 4.75 -29.33 -12.07
C ASN A 216 4.27 -28.01 -12.72
N ALA A 217 3.47 -27.21 -12.00
CA ALA A 217 3.04 -25.92 -12.51
C ALA A 217 4.22 -24.99 -12.73
N ILE A 218 4.21 -24.26 -13.84
CA ILE A 218 5.28 -23.30 -14.13
C ILE A 218 5.00 -21.99 -13.39
N LEU A 219 5.97 -21.54 -12.60
CA LEU A 219 5.98 -20.29 -11.86
C LEU A 219 6.86 -19.25 -12.58
N PHE A 220 6.36 -18.02 -12.67
CA PHE A 220 7.09 -16.87 -13.16
C PHE A 220 7.17 -15.81 -12.07
N VAL A 221 8.38 -15.38 -11.70
CA VAL A 221 8.61 -14.23 -10.83
C VAL A 221 9.05 -13.06 -11.69
N GLN A 222 8.34 -11.94 -11.64
CA GLN A 222 8.73 -10.75 -12.40
C GLN A 222 9.74 -9.90 -11.62
N ASN A 223 9.44 -9.65 -10.34
CA ASN A 223 10.33 -8.95 -9.43
C ASN A 223 10.06 -9.37 -7.99
N ALA A 224 11.05 -9.13 -7.13
CA ALA A 224 10.89 -9.26 -5.68
C ALA A 224 11.66 -8.16 -4.97
N ARG A 225 11.15 -7.75 -3.80
CA ARG A 225 11.75 -6.72 -2.95
C ARG A 225 11.41 -6.97 -1.49
N ILE A 226 12.26 -6.48 -0.59
CA ILE A 226 11.98 -6.44 0.84
C ILE A 226 11.46 -5.05 1.18
N LYS A 227 10.29 -4.98 1.80
CA LYS A 227 9.73 -3.78 2.40
C LYS A 227 10.20 -3.66 3.84
N VAL A 228 10.84 -2.57 4.19
CA VAL A 228 11.32 -2.26 5.55
C VAL A 228 10.36 -1.25 6.18
N ASN A 229 9.77 -1.63 7.30
CA ASN A 229 8.88 -0.80 8.09
C ASN A 229 9.63 -0.30 9.33
N PHE A 230 9.45 0.98 9.67
CA PHE A 230 10.01 1.64 10.84
C PHE A 230 8.92 1.84 11.88
#